data_AF-A0A1H8D672-F1
#
_entry.id   AF-A0A1H8D672-F1
#
_cell.length_a   1.000
_cell.length_b   1.000
_cell.length_c   1.000
_cell.angle_alpha   90.00
_cell.angle_beta   90.00
_cell.angle_gamma   90.00
#
_symmetry.space_group_name_H-M   'P 1'
#
loop_
_entity.id
_entity.type
_entity.pdbx_description
1 polymer ?
#
loop_
_entity_poly.entity_id
_entity_poly.type
_entity_poly.pdbx_seq_one_letter_code
_entity_poly.pdbx_strand_id
1 'polypeptide(L)'
;MSESKSNEILQQLGMIYQKIGWKKLLLWLLFIITGFWSKGAIFILGSIGFLIYAIIRVSDKETRKKGLIMLGVSGGSFFLGLIVLIVWGVSSALTDPPAASPKADTPVAAQETKKEVKPTVKLSFDSTTITTQDNKYIIKGSTEPGTKVTMFYNGKPSGVRVDEKGNFQFEVDTNVPREYSYEVVASKDGYQEARQTITVTREKTAAEIAAEKKAKEEAFKKSCITVKYGQLEKSPDKYIGKNVKFRGQVLEIQESNGIGFMRIAVTYRGYDIWDFNDVVWVNYFGSTDAVEEDIVTVYGTMMEQKTYTSQAGWTITIPQMNAEIIEEK
;
A
#
# COMPACT_ATOMS: atom_id res chain seq x y z
N MET A 1 -62.06 8.03 20.50
CA MET A 1 -61.47 6.70 20.78
C MET A 1 -60.11 6.47 20.07
N SER A 2 -59.46 7.51 19.52
CA SER A 2 -58.15 7.37 18.84
C SER A 2 -56.96 7.93 19.65
N GLU A 3 -57.18 8.90 20.55
CA GLU A 3 -56.09 9.46 21.39
C GLU A 3 -55.62 8.51 22.49
N SER A 4 -56.53 7.77 23.13
CA SER A 4 -56.17 6.79 24.17
C SER A 4 -55.26 5.68 23.64
N LYS A 5 -55.50 5.20 22.41
CA LYS A 5 -54.65 4.17 21.77
C LYS A 5 -53.30 4.74 21.34
N SER A 6 -53.22 6.00 20.93
CA SER A 6 -51.94 6.63 20.56
C SER A 6 -51.02 6.79 21.77
N ASN A 7 -51.55 7.20 22.92
CA ASN A 7 -50.74 7.39 24.12
C ASN A 7 -50.25 6.06 24.73
N GLU A 8 -51.05 4.99 24.62
CA GLU A 8 -50.66 3.65 25.06
C GLU A 8 -49.54 3.04 24.19
N ILE A 9 -49.59 3.29 22.87
CA ILE A 9 -48.54 2.89 21.92
C ILE A 9 -47.24 3.67 22.20
N LEU A 10 -47.31 4.96 22.52
CA LEU A 10 -46.14 5.78 22.84
C LEU A 10 -45.49 5.35 24.17
N GLN A 11 -46.28 4.94 25.17
CA GLN A 11 -45.76 4.38 26.42
C GLN A 11 -45.07 3.01 26.20
N GLN A 12 -45.63 2.14 25.36
CA GLN A 12 -44.99 0.86 25.03
C GLN A 12 -43.72 1.04 24.21
N LEU A 13 -43.68 1.99 23.27
CA LEU A 13 -42.49 2.33 22.50
C LEU A 13 -41.39 2.93 23.39
N GLY A 14 -41.75 3.76 24.38
CA GLY A 14 -40.80 4.32 25.36
C GLY A 14 -40.11 3.25 26.22
N MET A 15 -40.83 2.20 26.62
CA MET A 15 -40.23 1.08 27.38
C MET A 15 -39.33 0.18 26.54
N ILE A 16 -39.65 -0.01 25.26
CA ILE A 16 -38.79 -0.75 24.31
C ILE A 16 -37.49 0.03 24.04
N TYR A 17 -37.58 1.36 23.98
CA TYR A 17 -36.46 2.26 23.71
C TYR A 17 -35.38 2.25 24.79
N GLN A 18 -35.75 2.07 26.06
CA GLN A 18 -34.78 2.02 27.16
C GLN A 18 -34.05 0.67 27.26
N LYS A 19 -34.65 -0.40 26.74
CA LYS A 19 -34.13 -1.78 26.86
C LYS A 19 -33.33 -2.24 25.65
N ILE A 20 -33.56 -1.62 24.49
CA ILE A 20 -32.93 -1.99 23.21
C ILE A 20 -32.25 -0.73 22.67
N GLY A 21 -31.00 -0.53 23.11
CA GLY A 21 -30.22 0.66 22.78
C GLY A 21 -30.24 1.00 21.28
N TRP A 22 -30.23 2.30 20.99
CA TRP A 22 -30.53 2.94 19.69
C TRP A 22 -29.97 2.23 18.44
N LYS A 23 -28.79 1.63 18.56
CA LYS A 23 -28.13 0.86 17.51
C LYS A 23 -28.95 -0.35 17.02
N LYS A 24 -29.67 -1.03 17.92
CA LYS A 24 -30.47 -2.22 17.59
C LYS A 24 -31.80 -1.87 16.91
N LEU A 25 -32.39 -0.71 17.24
CA LEU A 25 -33.61 -0.23 16.62
C LEU A 25 -33.35 0.26 15.17
N LEU A 26 -32.19 0.88 14.95
CA LEU A 26 -31.68 1.23 13.61
C LEU A 26 -31.39 -0.01 12.76
N LEU A 27 -30.81 -1.06 13.35
CA LEU A 27 -30.57 -2.35 12.68
C LEU A 27 -31.89 -3.07 12.32
N TRP A 28 -32.92 -2.96 13.15
CA TRP A 28 -34.22 -3.56 12.88
C TRP A 28 -35.00 -2.81 11.78
N LEU A 29 -34.91 -1.47 11.76
CA LEU A 29 -35.45 -0.65 10.66
C LEU A 29 -34.70 -0.87 9.34
N LEU A 30 -33.37 -1.03 9.38
CA LEU A 30 -32.57 -1.46 8.22
C LEU A 30 -33.01 -2.83 7.70
N PHE A 31 -33.39 -3.76 8.58
CA PHE A 31 -33.86 -5.10 8.19
C PHE A 31 -35.23 -5.07 7.48
N ILE A 32 -36.12 -4.17 7.88
CA ILE A 32 -37.43 -3.98 7.23
C ILE A 32 -37.29 -3.29 5.87
N ILE A 33 -36.36 -2.35 5.74
CA ILE A 33 -36.06 -1.67 4.46
C ILE A 33 -35.42 -2.66 3.45
N THR A 34 -34.70 -3.69 3.91
CA THR A 34 -34.15 -4.75 3.04
C THR A 34 -35.17 -5.84 2.65
N GLY A 35 -36.39 -5.80 3.18
CA GLY A 35 -37.43 -6.83 2.96
C GLY A 35 -38.22 -6.70 1.65
N PHE A 36 -38.02 -5.62 0.91
CA PHE A 36 -38.53 -5.42 -0.44
C PHE A 36 -37.36 -4.88 -1.24
N TRP A 37 -36.83 -5.66 -2.18
CA TRP A 37 -36.23 -5.22 -3.45
C TRP A 37 -35.41 -6.37 -4.07
N SER A 38 -35.37 -6.40 -5.39
CA SER A 38 -34.87 -7.50 -6.22
C SER A 38 -33.41 -7.88 -5.93
N LYS A 39 -33.08 -9.14 -6.22
CA LYS A 39 -31.81 -9.82 -5.89
C LYS A 39 -30.51 -9.12 -6.34
N GLY A 40 -30.59 -8.02 -7.10
CA GLY A 40 -29.44 -7.19 -7.49
C GLY A 40 -28.95 -6.19 -6.43
N ALA A 41 -29.81 -5.72 -5.52
CA ALA A 41 -29.43 -4.67 -4.55
C ALA A 41 -28.59 -5.18 -3.35
N ILE A 42 -28.66 -6.49 -3.07
CA ILE A 42 -28.01 -7.13 -1.91
C ILE A 42 -26.47 -7.11 -2.04
N PHE A 43 -25.93 -7.18 -3.27
CA PHE A 43 -24.49 -7.18 -3.50
C PHE A 43 -23.82 -5.80 -3.31
N ILE A 44 -24.56 -4.71 -3.56
CA ILE A 44 -24.03 -3.35 -3.47
C ILE A 44 -23.99 -2.88 -2.02
N LEU A 45 -24.98 -3.22 -1.20
CA LEU A 45 -24.98 -2.86 0.22
C LEU A 45 -24.00 -3.70 1.06
N GLY A 46 -23.80 -4.98 0.69
CA GLY A 46 -22.80 -5.84 1.34
C GLY A 46 -21.36 -5.35 1.14
N SER A 47 -21.04 -4.82 -0.05
CA SER A 47 -19.73 -4.25 -0.35
C SER A 47 -19.50 -2.91 0.37
N ILE A 48 -20.54 -2.06 0.47
CA ILE A 48 -20.47 -0.80 1.24
C ILE A 48 -20.30 -1.08 2.75
N GLY A 49 -21.02 -2.06 3.30
CA GLY A 49 -20.86 -2.46 4.71
C GLY A 49 -19.48 -3.02 5.03
N PHE A 50 -18.89 -3.79 4.12
CA PHE A 50 -17.52 -4.31 4.25
C PHE A 50 -16.47 -3.19 4.16
N LEU A 51 -16.69 -2.19 3.32
CA LEU A 51 -15.79 -1.04 3.14
C LEU A 51 -15.81 -0.14 4.38
N ILE A 52 -16.98 0.08 4.98
CA ILE A 52 -17.12 0.79 6.26
C ILE A 52 -16.45 -0.01 7.40
N TYR A 53 -16.62 -1.34 7.45
CA TYR A 53 -15.93 -2.20 8.41
C TYR A 53 -14.40 -2.16 8.27
N ALA A 54 -13.89 -2.19 7.03
CA ALA A 54 -12.45 -2.11 6.75
C ALA A 54 -11.87 -0.75 7.18
N ILE A 55 -12.58 0.35 6.94
CA ILE A 55 -12.15 1.70 7.33
C ILE A 55 -12.11 1.84 8.86
N ILE A 56 -13.14 1.35 9.57
CA ILE A 56 -13.17 1.40 11.05
C ILE A 56 -12.01 0.58 11.63
N ARG A 57 -11.67 -0.57 11.03
CA ARG A 57 -10.60 -1.45 11.53
C ARG A 57 -9.19 -0.95 11.24
N VAL A 58 -9.00 -0.08 10.24
CA VAL A 58 -7.70 0.57 9.93
C VAL A 58 -7.39 1.72 10.90
N SER A 59 -8.40 2.24 11.60
CA SER A 59 -8.21 3.32 12.59
C SER A 59 -7.73 2.85 13.96
N ASP A 60 -7.64 1.54 14.20
CA ASP A 60 -7.17 0.98 15.46
C ASP A 60 -5.67 0.65 15.40
N LYS A 61 -4.87 1.26 16.27
CA LYS A 61 -3.40 1.36 16.14
C LYS A 61 -2.66 0.04 16.39
N GLU A 62 -3.34 -1.00 16.90
CA GLU A 62 -2.70 -2.18 17.46
C GLU A 62 -2.55 -3.39 16.50
N THR A 63 -3.09 -3.35 15.28
CA THR A 63 -3.03 -4.52 14.35
C THR A 63 -2.45 -4.23 12.96
N ARG A 64 -1.62 -3.20 12.82
CA ARG A 64 -0.97 -2.82 11.54
C ARG A 64 -0.09 -3.90 10.90
N LYS A 65 0.42 -4.89 11.64
CA LYS A 65 1.30 -5.93 11.09
C LYS A 65 0.59 -7.19 10.56
N LYS A 66 -0.71 -7.39 10.80
CA LYS A 66 -1.45 -8.59 10.29
C LYS A 66 -2.58 -8.27 9.30
N GLY A 67 -2.90 -6.99 9.06
CA GLY A 67 -3.95 -6.58 8.10
C GLY A 67 -3.51 -6.44 6.64
N LEU A 68 -2.20 -6.43 6.35
CA LEU A 68 -1.69 -6.11 5.01
C LEU A 68 -1.75 -7.29 4.03
N ILE A 69 -1.91 -8.53 4.51
CA ILE A 69 -1.94 -9.73 3.65
C ILE A 69 -3.37 -10.02 3.14
N MET A 70 -4.42 -9.52 3.80
CA MET A 70 -5.81 -9.76 3.36
C MET A 70 -6.33 -8.76 2.30
N LEU A 71 -5.64 -7.64 2.06
CA LEU A 71 -6.01 -6.68 1.01
C LEU A 71 -5.46 -7.07 -0.38
N GLY A 72 -4.48 -7.97 -0.45
CA GLY A 72 -3.89 -8.44 -1.71
C GLY A 72 -4.76 -9.42 -2.50
N VAL A 73 -5.75 -10.08 -1.87
CA VAL A 73 -6.51 -11.16 -2.51
C VAL A 73 -7.91 -10.73 -2.99
N SER A 74 -8.47 -9.61 -2.50
CA SER A 74 -9.83 -9.16 -2.92
C SER A 74 -9.85 -8.08 -4.00
N GLY A 75 -8.73 -7.43 -4.30
CA GLY A 75 -8.62 -6.45 -5.39
C GLY A 75 -8.84 -7.06 -6.78
N GLY A 76 -8.55 -8.36 -6.95
CA GLY A 76 -8.78 -9.09 -8.21
C GLY A 76 -10.25 -9.38 -8.51
N SER A 77 -11.13 -9.40 -7.50
CA SER A 77 -12.55 -9.72 -7.68
C SER A 77 -13.39 -8.49 -8.08
N PHE A 78 -12.92 -7.27 -7.81
CA PHE A 78 -13.67 -6.04 -8.13
C PHE A 78 -13.52 -5.63 -9.60
N PHE A 79 -12.38 -5.93 -10.24
CA PHE A 79 -12.14 -5.57 -11.65
C PHE A 79 -12.67 -6.60 -12.65
N LEU A 80 -12.83 -7.88 -12.26
CA LEU A 80 -13.51 -8.87 -13.10
C LEU A 80 -15.03 -8.64 -13.20
N GLY A 81 -15.65 -8.07 -12.16
CA GLY A 81 -17.10 -7.76 -12.17
C GLY A 81 -17.49 -6.61 -13.11
N LEU A 82 -16.60 -5.63 -13.31
CA LEU A 82 -16.86 -4.49 -14.20
C LEU A 82 -16.76 -4.87 -15.68
N ILE A 83 -15.94 -5.88 -16.01
CA ILE A 83 -15.78 -6.39 -17.39
C ILE A 83 -17.01 -7.22 -17.82
N VAL A 84 -17.69 -7.91 -16.91
CA VAL A 84 -18.92 -8.67 -17.24
C VAL A 84 -20.14 -7.75 -17.46
N LEU A 85 -20.19 -6.57 -16.84
CA LEU A 85 -21.29 -5.61 -17.03
C LEU A 85 -21.28 -4.91 -18.40
N ILE A 86 -20.11 -4.78 -19.04
CA ILE A 86 -20.01 -4.21 -20.39
C ILE A 86 -20.41 -5.23 -21.47
N VAL A 87 -20.32 -6.53 -21.17
CA VAL A 87 -20.72 -7.61 -22.09
C VAL A 87 -22.22 -7.95 -21.99
N TRP A 88 -22.91 -7.59 -20.90
CA TRP A 88 -24.37 -7.81 -20.75
C TRP A 88 -25.24 -6.56 -21.01
N GLY A 89 -24.64 -5.38 -21.16
CA GLY A 89 -25.36 -4.10 -21.31
C GLY A 89 -25.82 -3.73 -22.73
N VAL A 90 -25.55 -4.55 -23.75
CA VAL A 90 -25.90 -4.25 -25.16
C VAL A 90 -26.87 -5.29 -25.76
N SER A 91 -27.71 -5.92 -24.95
CA SER A 91 -28.82 -6.73 -25.47
C SER A 91 -30.04 -6.71 -24.55
N SER A 92 -30.82 -5.63 -24.64
CA SER A 92 -32.26 -5.64 -24.30
C SER A 92 -32.88 -4.28 -24.64
N ALA A 93 -32.89 -3.97 -25.94
CA ALA A 93 -33.77 -2.94 -26.49
C ALA A 93 -34.70 -3.58 -27.53
N LEU A 94 -35.47 -4.59 -27.12
CA LEU A 94 -36.67 -5.06 -27.82
C LEU A 94 -37.58 -5.73 -26.79
N THR A 95 -38.47 -4.96 -26.17
CA THR A 95 -39.63 -5.50 -25.46
C THR A 95 -40.82 -5.47 -26.41
N ASP A 96 -41.28 -6.65 -26.85
CA ASP A 96 -42.60 -6.77 -27.46
C ASP A 96 -43.69 -7.02 -26.40
N PRO A 97 -44.91 -6.48 -26.57
CA PRO A 97 -46.05 -6.66 -25.65
C PRO A 97 -46.80 -7.98 -25.92
N PRO A 98 -47.65 -8.48 -24.99
CA PRO A 98 -48.27 -9.79 -25.17
C PRO A 98 -49.61 -9.76 -25.93
N ALA A 99 -49.68 -10.67 -26.90
CA ALA A 99 -50.78 -11.58 -27.29
C ALA A 99 -52.08 -11.04 -27.93
N ALA A 100 -52.27 -11.35 -29.23
CA ALA A 100 -53.39 -12.17 -29.74
C ALA A 100 -53.16 -12.56 -31.23
N SER A 101 -53.32 -13.84 -31.56
CA SER A 101 -53.42 -14.41 -32.93
C SER A 101 -54.74 -13.99 -33.63
N PRO A 102 -54.93 -14.06 -34.99
CA PRO A 102 -54.52 -15.18 -35.87
C PRO A 102 -54.11 -14.90 -37.35
N LYS A 103 -53.28 -15.82 -37.88
CA LYS A 103 -53.17 -16.43 -39.24
C LYS A 103 -53.31 -15.61 -40.55
N ALA A 104 -52.31 -15.81 -41.44
CA ALA A 104 -52.37 -16.23 -42.86
C ALA A 104 -51.58 -15.36 -43.87
N ASP A 105 -50.50 -15.97 -44.37
CA ASP A 105 -49.98 -16.06 -45.75
C ASP A 105 -49.29 -14.88 -46.50
N THR A 106 -48.04 -15.19 -46.90
CA THR A 106 -47.29 -14.87 -48.15
C THR A 106 -46.50 -13.54 -48.27
N PRO A 107 -45.43 -13.47 -49.09
CA PRO A 107 -44.09 -13.12 -48.62
C PRO A 107 -43.50 -11.90 -49.33
N VAL A 108 -42.65 -11.11 -48.66
CA VAL A 108 -41.81 -10.11 -49.34
C VAL A 108 -40.39 -10.19 -48.81
N ALA A 109 -39.47 -10.33 -49.75
CA ALA A 109 -38.04 -10.57 -49.61
C ALA A 109 -37.34 -9.65 -48.59
N ALA A 110 -36.63 -10.26 -47.65
CA ALA A 110 -35.61 -9.60 -46.86
C ALA A 110 -34.24 -9.85 -47.53
N GLN A 111 -33.64 -8.79 -48.05
CA GLN A 111 -32.25 -8.81 -48.51
C GLN A 111 -31.32 -9.00 -47.30
N GLU A 112 -30.52 -10.05 -47.31
CA GLU A 112 -29.44 -10.27 -46.36
C GLU A 112 -28.27 -9.31 -46.66
N THR A 113 -28.11 -8.25 -45.87
CA THR A 113 -26.86 -7.49 -45.83
C THR A 113 -25.79 -8.31 -45.09
N LYS A 114 -24.89 -8.93 -45.87
CA LYS A 114 -23.63 -9.54 -45.39
C LYS A 114 -22.77 -8.46 -44.71
N LYS A 115 -22.69 -8.49 -43.37
CA LYS A 115 -21.71 -7.68 -42.62
C LYS A 115 -20.30 -8.09 -43.04
N GLU A 116 -19.59 -7.20 -43.73
CA GLU A 116 -18.20 -7.38 -44.10
C GLU A 116 -17.31 -7.29 -42.83
N VAL A 117 -16.77 -8.43 -42.39
CA VAL A 117 -15.87 -8.50 -41.23
C VAL A 117 -14.48 -8.07 -41.67
N LYS A 118 -14.10 -6.83 -41.35
CA LYS A 118 -12.74 -6.31 -41.61
C LYS A 118 -11.68 -7.10 -40.81
N PRO A 119 -10.54 -7.47 -41.41
CA PRO A 119 -9.45 -8.16 -40.70
C PRO A 119 -8.80 -7.26 -39.64
N THR A 120 -8.28 -7.83 -38.54
CA THR A 120 -7.57 -7.08 -37.48
C THR A 120 -6.09 -6.90 -37.82
N VAL A 121 -5.52 -5.73 -37.52
CA VAL A 121 -4.08 -5.47 -37.67
C VAL A 121 -3.26 -6.44 -36.81
N LYS A 122 -2.16 -6.99 -37.34
CA LYS A 122 -1.22 -7.79 -36.53
C LYS A 122 -0.37 -6.86 -35.67
N LEU A 123 -0.27 -7.13 -34.38
CA LEU A 123 0.56 -6.38 -33.44
C LEU A 123 1.27 -7.36 -32.50
N SER A 124 2.59 -7.30 -32.43
CA SER A 124 3.41 -8.24 -31.66
C SER A 124 4.51 -7.54 -30.88
N PHE A 125 4.84 -8.08 -29.72
CA PHE A 125 5.92 -7.62 -28.83
C PHE A 125 6.70 -8.83 -28.32
N ASP A 126 7.98 -8.65 -28.03
CA ASP A 126 8.82 -9.70 -27.43
C ASP A 126 8.36 -10.03 -26.00
N SER A 127 7.92 -9.01 -25.27
CA SER A 127 7.26 -9.13 -23.97
C SER A 127 6.27 -8.00 -23.76
N THR A 128 5.20 -8.29 -23.03
CA THR A 128 4.21 -7.31 -22.58
C THR A 128 4.41 -6.89 -21.13
N THR A 129 5.27 -7.60 -20.38
CA THR A 129 5.67 -7.29 -19.01
C THR A 129 7.18 -7.20 -18.93
N ILE A 130 7.69 -6.03 -18.57
CA ILE A 130 9.12 -5.72 -18.56
C ILE A 130 9.52 -5.24 -17.17
N THR A 131 10.66 -5.71 -16.67
CA THR A 131 11.32 -5.14 -15.49
C THR A 131 12.64 -4.53 -15.92
N THR A 132 12.91 -3.31 -15.48
CA THR A 132 14.17 -2.60 -15.77
C THR A 132 14.65 -1.80 -14.56
N GLN A 133 15.96 -1.54 -14.53
CA GLN A 133 16.61 -0.60 -13.62
C GLN A 133 17.06 0.68 -14.33
N ASP A 134 16.75 0.80 -15.63
CA ASP A 134 17.14 1.95 -16.43
C ASP A 134 16.13 3.10 -16.29
N ASN A 135 16.64 4.31 -16.44
CA ASN A 135 15.85 5.54 -16.42
C ASN A 135 15.08 5.79 -17.72
N LYS A 136 15.39 5.02 -18.75
CA LYS A 136 14.69 4.99 -20.02
C LYS A 136 14.61 3.55 -20.49
N TYR A 137 13.54 3.22 -21.19
CA TYR A 137 13.38 1.90 -21.78
C TYR A 137 12.91 2.02 -23.23
N ILE A 138 13.35 1.11 -24.09
CA ILE A 138 12.93 1.05 -25.49
C ILE A 138 11.97 -0.13 -25.65
N ILE A 139 10.68 0.17 -25.80
CA ILE A 139 9.66 -0.82 -26.14
C ILE A 139 9.77 -1.10 -27.63
N LYS A 140 10.00 -2.36 -28.00
CA LYS A 140 10.10 -2.80 -29.39
C LYS A 140 8.92 -3.70 -29.73
N GLY A 141 8.41 -3.54 -30.95
CA GLY A 141 7.36 -4.40 -31.46
C GLY A 141 7.38 -4.47 -32.98
N SER A 142 6.52 -5.33 -33.52
CA SER A 142 6.34 -5.51 -34.95
C SER A 142 4.87 -5.54 -35.36
N THR A 143 4.61 -5.12 -36.59
CA THR A 143 3.30 -5.05 -37.23
C THR A 143 3.48 -5.10 -38.76
N GLU A 144 2.39 -4.97 -39.52
CA GLU A 144 2.47 -4.93 -40.99
C GLU A 144 3.06 -3.58 -41.47
N PRO A 145 3.90 -3.56 -42.52
CA PRO A 145 4.37 -2.31 -43.12
C PRO A 145 3.22 -1.37 -43.51
N GLY A 146 3.45 -0.06 -43.37
CA GLY A 146 2.44 0.97 -43.63
C GLY A 146 1.38 1.17 -42.54
N THR A 147 1.48 0.44 -41.42
CA THR A 147 0.60 0.62 -40.24
C THR A 147 1.02 1.86 -39.44
N LYS A 148 0.04 2.60 -38.90
CA LYS A 148 0.28 3.67 -37.93
C LYS A 148 0.20 3.10 -36.52
N VAL A 149 1.27 3.24 -35.73
CA VAL A 149 1.30 2.79 -34.33
C VAL A 149 1.33 4.00 -33.41
N THR A 150 0.40 4.03 -32.46
CA THR A 150 0.29 5.10 -31.45
C THR A 150 0.34 4.47 -30.06
N MET A 151 1.27 4.91 -29.24
CA MET A 151 1.34 4.57 -27.83
C MET A 151 0.69 5.66 -26.99
N PHE A 152 -0.10 5.29 -26.01
CA PHE A 152 -0.75 6.18 -25.07
C PHE A 152 -0.14 5.99 -23.68
N TYR A 153 0.23 7.11 -23.06
CA TYR A 153 0.62 7.15 -21.65
C TYR A 153 -0.16 8.25 -20.94
N ASN A 154 -0.95 7.89 -19.92
CA ASN A 154 -1.88 8.83 -19.24
C ASN A 154 -2.75 9.63 -20.24
N GLY A 155 -3.25 8.97 -21.29
CA GLY A 155 -4.06 9.58 -22.35
C GLY A 155 -3.28 10.46 -23.34
N LYS A 156 -1.98 10.67 -23.17
CA LYS A 156 -1.15 11.42 -24.13
C LYS A 156 -0.62 10.49 -25.22
N PRO A 157 -0.91 10.75 -26.50
CA PRO A 157 -0.44 9.93 -27.60
C PRO A 157 1.01 10.27 -27.99
N SER A 158 1.78 9.24 -28.33
CA SER A 158 3.06 9.30 -29.03
C SER A 158 2.98 8.36 -30.22
N GLY A 159 3.08 8.88 -31.44
CA GLY A 159 2.93 8.12 -32.67
C GLY A 159 4.25 7.94 -33.40
N VAL A 160 4.49 6.75 -33.93
CA VAL A 160 5.64 6.46 -34.81
C VAL A 160 5.16 5.81 -36.11
N ARG A 161 5.91 6.03 -37.19
CA ARG A 161 5.73 5.26 -38.42
C ARG A 161 6.56 3.99 -38.34
N VAL A 162 5.94 2.89 -38.74
CA VAL A 162 6.56 1.57 -38.84
C VAL A 162 7.57 1.58 -39.99
N ASP A 163 8.72 0.94 -39.79
CA ASP A 163 9.74 0.82 -40.84
C ASP A 163 9.30 -0.10 -42.00
N GLU A 164 10.08 -0.16 -43.07
CA GLU A 164 9.80 -1.00 -44.25
C GLU A 164 9.73 -2.51 -43.92
N LYS A 165 10.28 -2.92 -42.78
CA LYS A 165 10.31 -4.31 -42.30
C LYS A 165 9.20 -4.63 -41.31
N GLY A 166 8.37 -3.66 -40.95
CA GLY A 166 7.29 -3.85 -39.99
C GLY A 166 7.67 -3.59 -38.52
N ASN A 167 8.87 -3.10 -38.22
CA ASN A 167 9.29 -2.84 -36.84
C ASN A 167 8.97 -1.41 -36.40
N PHE A 168 8.72 -1.26 -35.11
CA PHE A 168 8.58 0.04 -34.47
C PHE A 168 9.21 0.00 -33.07
N GLN A 169 9.54 1.19 -32.56
CA GLN A 169 10.05 1.34 -31.22
C GLN A 169 9.55 2.62 -30.56
N PHE A 170 9.37 2.55 -29.24
CA PHE A 170 9.05 3.71 -28.39
C PHE A 170 10.09 3.81 -27.29
N GLU A 171 10.75 4.96 -27.19
CA GLU A 171 11.54 5.30 -26.00
C GLU A 171 10.59 5.88 -24.93
N VAL A 172 10.56 5.24 -23.76
CA VAL A 172 9.76 5.66 -22.62
C VAL A 172 10.66 6.12 -21.47
N ASP A 173 10.21 7.14 -20.75
CA ASP A 173 10.87 7.65 -19.54
C ASP A 173 10.43 6.83 -18.32
N THR A 174 11.40 6.19 -17.67
CA THR A 174 11.23 5.36 -16.48
C THR A 174 12.07 5.89 -15.32
N ASN A 175 12.32 7.21 -15.26
CA ASN A 175 13.16 7.86 -14.23
C ASN A 175 12.68 7.63 -12.78
N VAL A 176 11.39 7.36 -12.59
CA VAL A 176 10.81 7.10 -11.26
C VAL A 176 10.59 5.59 -11.08
N PRO A 177 11.11 4.97 -10.01
CA PRO A 177 10.81 3.58 -9.67
C PRO A 177 9.34 3.35 -9.36
N ARG A 178 8.62 2.76 -10.32
CA ARG A 178 7.21 2.36 -10.25
C ARG A 178 6.84 1.50 -11.45
N GLU A 179 5.61 1.03 -11.45
CA GLU A 179 4.98 0.44 -12.63
C GLU A 179 4.43 1.54 -13.57
N TYR A 180 4.69 1.37 -14.86
CA TYR A 180 4.16 2.18 -15.96
C TYR A 180 3.29 1.29 -16.84
N SER A 181 2.15 1.81 -17.28
CA SER A 181 1.23 1.13 -18.20
C SER A 181 1.07 1.95 -19.47
N TYR A 182 1.36 1.32 -20.60
CA TYR A 182 1.30 1.90 -21.93
C TYR A 182 0.27 1.13 -22.76
N GLU A 183 -0.68 1.84 -23.36
CA GLU A 183 -1.59 1.24 -24.34
C GLU A 183 -1.04 1.51 -25.73
N VAL A 184 -0.75 0.46 -26.51
CA VAL A 184 -0.28 0.58 -27.88
C VAL A 184 -1.40 0.20 -28.82
N VAL A 185 -1.73 1.11 -29.74
CA VAL A 185 -2.79 0.96 -30.74
C VAL A 185 -2.17 0.97 -32.13
N ALA A 186 -2.44 -0.07 -32.90
CA ALA A 186 -2.05 -0.17 -34.31
C ALA A 186 -3.28 -0.02 -35.21
N SER A 187 -3.21 0.91 -36.15
CA SER A 187 -4.32 1.28 -37.03
C SER A 187 -3.88 1.32 -38.50
N LYS A 188 -4.72 0.78 -39.38
CA LYS A 188 -4.50 0.68 -40.83
C LYS A 188 -5.84 0.72 -41.55
N ASP A 189 -5.91 1.47 -42.66
CA ASP A 189 -7.14 1.63 -43.41
C ASP A 189 -7.67 0.29 -43.94
N GLY A 190 -8.96 0.04 -43.74
CA GLY A 190 -9.60 -1.23 -44.11
C GLY A 190 -9.47 -2.35 -43.06
N TYR A 191 -8.75 -2.12 -41.95
CA TYR A 191 -8.56 -3.09 -40.87
C TYR A 191 -9.23 -2.63 -39.56
N GLN A 192 -9.53 -3.59 -38.68
CA GLN A 192 -9.84 -3.31 -37.26
C GLN A 192 -8.54 -3.01 -36.50
N GLU A 193 -8.59 -2.06 -35.57
CA GLU A 193 -7.43 -1.72 -34.74
C GLU A 193 -7.02 -2.89 -33.84
N ALA A 194 -5.71 -3.04 -33.64
CA ALA A 194 -5.18 -3.89 -32.58
C ALA A 194 -4.73 -3.04 -31.40
N ARG A 195 -4.99 -3.53 -30.19
CA ARG A 195 -4.59 -2.88 -28.94
C ARG A 195 -3.84 -3.86 -28.07
N GLN A 196 -2.78 -3.38 -27.46
CA GLN A 196 -1.99 -4.16 -26.51
C GLN A 196 -1.53 -3.26 -25.37
N THR A 197 -1.71 -3.72 -24.14
CA THR A 197 -1.14 -3.07 -22.97
C THR A 197 0.24 -3.63 -22.70
N ILE A 198 1.20 -2.74 -22.49
CA ILE A 198 2.59 -3.04 -22.11
C ILE A 198 2.83 -2.45 -20.72
N THR A 199 3.29 -3.28 -19.79
CA THR A 199 3.70 -2.86 -18.46
C THR A 199 5.22 -2.84 -18.35
N VAL A 200 5.74 -1.74 -17.83
CA VAL A 200 7.17 -1.57 -17.55
C VAL A 200 7.33 -1.23 -16.08
N THR A 201 7.96 -2.11 -15.32
CA THR A 201 8.25 -1.90 -13.90
C THR A 201 9.69 -1.44 -13.74
N ARG A 202 9.86 -0.20 -13.26
CA ARG A 202 11.17 0.31 -12.84
C ARG A 202 11.44 -0.07 -11.39
N GLU A 203 12.44 -0.91 -11.18
CA GLU A 203 12.96 -1.25 -9.85
C GLU A 203 14.19 -0.42 -9.52
N LYS A 204 14.38 -0.01 -8.26
CA LYS A 204 15.59 0.70 -7.85
C LYS A 204 16.85 -0.14 -8.04
N THR A 205 17.93 0.50 -8.45
CA THR A 205 19.28 -0.11 -8.42
C THR A 205 19.75 -0.25 -6.98
N ALA A 206 20.73 -1.14 -6.76
CA ALA A 206 21.40 -1.25 -5.47
C ALA A 206 22.06 0.07 -5.03
N ALA A 207 22.59 0.86 -5.97
CA ALA A 207 23.19 2.16 -5.70
C ALA A 207 22.15 3.19 -5.24
N GLU A 208 20.97 3.24 -5.86
CA GLU A 208 19.87 4.13 -5.45
C GLU A 208 19.37 3.76 -4.04
N ILE A 209 19.22 2.46 -3.74
CA ILE A 209 18.82 1.97 -2.42
C ILE A 209 19.87 2.35 -1.37
N ALA A 210 21.15 2.12 -1.66
CA ALA A 210 22.25 2.47 -0.77
C ALA A 210 22.34 3.99 -0.53
N ALA A 211 22.17 4.80 -1.56
CA ALA A 211 22.15 6.26 -1.45
C ALA A 211 20.98 6.76 -0.60
N GLU A 212 19.78 6.20 -0.79
CA GLU A 212 18.61 6.55 0.04
C GLU A 212 18.81 6.15 1.51
N LYS A 213 19.35 4.95 1.77
CA LYS A 213 19.67 4.50 3.13
C LYS A 213 20.68 5.44 3.79
N LYS A 214 21.79 5.73 3.12
CA LYS A 214 22.82 6.66 3.61
C LYS A 214 22.26 8.06 3.88
N ALA A 215 21.44 8.59 2.97
CA ALA A 215 20.82 9.90 3.16
C ALA A 215 19.87 9.93 4.38
N LYS A 216 19.09 8.87 4.61
CA LYS A 216 18.23 8.73 5.81
C LYS A 216 19.05 8.67 7.09
N GLU A 217 20.12 7.89 7.10
CA GLU A 217 21.04 7.79 8.24
C GLU A 217 21.68 9.14 8.56
N GLU A 218 22.21 9.85 7.55
CA GLU A 218 22.79 11.18 7.74
C GLU A 218 21.77 12.22 8.24
N ALA A 219 20.54 12.18 7.73
CA ALA A 219 19.46 13.04 8.20
C ALA A 219 19.11 12.74 9.67
N PHE A 220 19.05 11.46 10.05
CA PHE A 220 18.80 11.05 11.43
C PHE A 220 19.93 11.51 12.36
N LYS A 221 21.20 11.27 11.98
CA LYS A 221 22.38 11.72 12.74
C LYS A 221 22.36 13.24 12.99
N LYS A 222 21.95 14.03 11.99
CA LYS A 222 21.80 15.49 12.10
C LYS A 222 20.66 15.91 13.04
N SER A 223 19.62 15.08 13.16
CA SER A 223 18.51 15.33 14.09
C SER A 223 18.85 15.05 15.56
N CYS A 224 19.91 14.26 15.81
CA CYS A 224 20.32 13.88 17.16
C CYS A 224 20.96 15.05 17.92
N ILE A 225 20.48 15.29 19.14
CA ILE A 225 21.11 16.25 20.05
C ILE A 225 22.22 15.58 20.87
N THR A 226 23.20 16.38 21.30
CA THR A 226 24.21 15.91 22.27
C THR A 226 23.74 16.28 23.67
N VAL A 227 23.69 15.31 24.58
CA VAL A 227 23.28 15.50 25.98
C VAL A 227 24.42 15.04 26.88
N LYS A 228 24.73 15.81 27.93
CA LYS A 228 25.71 15.38 28.94
C LYS A 228 25.04 14.44 29.93
N TYR A 229 25.77 13.43 30.42
CA TYR A 229 25.23 12.43 31.34
C TYR A 229 24.55 13.05 32.57
N GLY A 230 25.22 13.97 33.28
CA GLY A 230 24.63 14.64 34.44
C GLY A 230 23.37 15.49 34.16
N GLN A 231 23.01 15.77 32.91
CA GLN A 231 21.71 16.36 32.56
C GLN A 231 20.61 15.30 32.45
N LEU A 232 20.95 14.07 32.06
CA LEU A 232 20.03 12.94 32.03
C LEU A 232 19.63 12.55 33.45
N GLU A 233 20.59 12.50 34.37
CA GLU A 233 20.32 12.12 35.77
C GLU A 233 19.39 13.11 36.47
N LYS A 234 19.57 14.41 36.22
CA LYS A 234 18.76 15.45 36.85
C LYS A 234 17.34 15.55 36.29
N SER A 235 17.13 15.13 35.04
CA SER A 235 15.85 15.33 34.35
C SER A 235 15.65 14.27 33.25
N PRO A 236 15.54 12.98 33.60
CA PRO A 236 15.48 11.90 32.62
C PRO A 236 14.24 12.03 31.71
N ASP A 237 13.09 12.36 32.29
CA ASP A 237 11.80 12.47 31.59
C ASP A 237 11.81 13.52 30.47
N LYS A 238 12.63 14.56 30.60
CA LYS A 238 12.77 15.63 29.59
C LYS A 238 13.31 15.11 28.27
N TYR A 239 14.04 14.00 28.30
CA TYR A 239 14.73 13.47 27.12
C TYR A 239 14.02 12.28 26.49
N ILE A 240 13.05 11.65 27.17
CA ILE A 240 12.26 10.55 26.61
C ILE A 240 11.68 10.96 25.25
N GLY A 241 11.85 10.09 24.25
CA GLY A 241 11.38 10.30 22.87
C GLY A 241 12.25 11.24 22.03
N LYS A 242 13.32 11.84 22.58
CA LYS A 242 14.25 12.68 21.80
C LYS A 242 15.35 11.83 21.18
N ASN A 243 15.72 12.21 19.96
CA ASN A 243 16.88 11.66 19.26
C ASN A 243 18.15 12.23 19.88
N VAL A 244 19.03 11.38 20.36
CA VAL A 244 20.29 11.74 21.02
C VAL A 244 21.46 11.02 20.38
N LYS A 245 22.66 11.52 20.67
CA LYS A 245 23.93 10.91 20.31
C LYS A 245 24.80 10.75 21.54
N PHE A 246 25.34 9.55 21.75
CA PHE A 246 26.41 9.29 22.72
C PHE A 246 27.61 8.68 22.02
N ARG A 247 28.80 9.06 22.48
CA ARG A 247 30.03 8.32 22.19
C ARG A 247 30.51 7.73 23.50
N GLY A 248 30.82 6.44 23.52
CA GLY A 248 31.15 5.74 24.75
C GLY A 248 31.95 4.47 24.53
N GLN A 249 32.54 3.98 25.61
CA GLN A 249 33.20 2.67 25.65
C GLN A 249 32.20 1.59 26.03
N VAL A 250 32.18 0.48 25.30
CA VAL A 250 31.35 -0.69 25.62
C VAL A 250 31.89 -1.36 26.88
N LEU A 251 31.04 -1.50 27.89
CA LEU A 251 31.35 -2.18 29.14
C LEU A 251 30.84 -3.62 29.19
N GLU A 252 29.75 -3.87 28.47
CA GLU A 252 29.07 -5.15 28.41
C GLU A 252 28.23 -5.14 27.13
N ILE A 253 28.22 -6.24 26.40
CA ILE A 253 27.34 -6.45 25.25
C ILE A 253 26.78 -7.87 25.29
N GLN A 254 25.48 -7.99 25.05
CA GLN A 254 24.81 -9.28 24.91
C GLN A 254 23.84 -9.22 23.73
N GLU A 255 23.85 -10.27 22.92
CA GLU A 255 22.98 -10.39 21.76
C GLU A 255 22.31 -11.76 21.73
N SER A 256 21.01 -11.76 21.44
CA SER A 256 20.24 -12.99 21.26
C SER A 256 19.07 -12.78 20.31
N ASN A 257 18.94 -13.65 19.31
CA ASN A 257 17.84 -13.65 18.34
C ASN A 257 17.64 -12.31 17.60
N GLY A 258 18.74 -11.63 17.22
CA GLY A 258 18.71 -10.37 16.48
C GLY A 258 18.23 -9.16 17.31
N ILE A 259 18.25 -9.28 18.63
CA ILE A 259 18.06 -8.20 19.59
C ILE A 259 19.27 -8.23 20.51
N GLY A 260 19.90 -7.08 20.69
CA GLY A 260 21.00 -6.95 21.62
C GLY A 260 20.84 -5.76 22.55
N PHE A 261 21.63 -5.78 23.60
CA PHE A 261 21.86 -4.62 24.42
C PHE A 261 23.35 -4.44 24.68
N MET A 262 23.75 -3.19 24.87
CA MET A 262 25.07 -2.84 25.36
C MET A 262 24.96 -1.81 26.47
N ARG A 263 25.90 -1.87 27.41
CA ARG A 263 26.12 -0.81 28.39
C ARG A 263 27.34 -0.02 27.95
N ILE A 264 27.18 1.28 27.77
CA ILE A 264 28.27 2.16 27.35
C ILE A 264 28.60 3.20 28.41
N ALA A 265 29.89 3.37 28.74
CA ALA A 265 30.38 4.49 29.53
C ALA A 265 30.50 5.73 28.64
N VAL A 266 29.74 6.79 28.93
CA VAL A 266 29.57 7.94 28.00
C VAL A 266 30.36 9.19 28.41
N THR A 267 31.09 9.15 29.52
CA THR A 267 31.90 10.28 29.99
C THR A 267 33.39 9.97 29.86
N TYR A 268 34.07 10.67 28.95
CA TYR A 268 35.50 10.57 28.74
C TYR A 268 36.27 11.47 29.72
N ARG A 269 37.25 10.90 30.43
CA ARG A 269 38.08 11.60 31.42
C ARG A 269 39.48 11.97 30.90
N GLY A 270 39.82 11.59 29.67
CA GLY A 270 41.16 11.77 29.09
C GLY A 270 42.04 10.53 29.26
N TYR A 271 43.17 10.46 28.53
CA TYR A 271 44.14 9.36 28.61
C TYR A 271 43.52 7.96 28.46
N ASP A 272 42.53 7.84 27.56
CA ASP A 272 41.78 6.60 27.29
C ASP A 272 40.97 6.06 28.48
N ILE A 273 40.71 6.91 29.48
CA ILE A 273 39.91 6.59 30.65
C ILE A 273 38.47 7.07 30.45
N TRP A 274 37.51 6.16 30.65
CA TRP A 274 36.08 6.43 30.66
C TRP A 274 35.52 6.26 32.08
N ASP A 275 34.47 7.02 32.42
CA ASP A 275 33.80 6.92 33.71
C ASP A 275 32.76 5.79 33.68
N PHE A 276 33.06 4.69 34.37
CA PHE A 276 32.20 3.49 34.38
C PHE A 276 30.95 3.65 35.26
N ASN A 277 30.78 4.81 35.91
CA ASN A 277 29.54 5.17 36.60
C ASN A 277 28.56 5.91 35.69
N ASP A 278 29.05 6.57 34.65
CA ASP A 278 28.24 7.33 33.70
C ASP A 278 27.80 6.40 32.55
N VAL A 279 26.88 5.49 32.84
CA VAL A 279 26.50 4.39 31.94
C VAL A 279 25.14 4.62 31.30
N VAL A 280 25.04 4.38 29.99
CA VAL A 280 23.77 4.33 29.26
C VAL A 280 23.48 2.91 28.82
N TRP A 281 22.26 2.43 29.08
CA TRP A 281 21.73 1.18 28.53
C TRP A 281 21.23 1.40 27.11
N VAL A 282 21.79 0.68 26.14
CA VAL A 282 21.44 0.82 24.73
C VAL A 282 20.86 -0.50 24.24
N ASN A 283 19.59 -0.51 23.85
CA ASN A 283 19.04 -1.63 23.09
C ASN A 283 19.25 -1.39 21.59
N TYR A 284 19.49 -2.45 20.84
CA TYR A 284 19.60 -2.38 19.38
C TYR A 284 18.97 -3.61 18.72
N PHE A 285 18.62 -3.46 17.44
CA PHE A 285 18.10 -4.55 16.61
C PHE A 285 19.13 -4.90 15.54
N GLY A 286 19.21 -6.19 15.20
CA GLY A 286 20.25 -6.73 14.33
C GLY A 286 21.49 -7.12 15.12
N SER A 287 22.62 -7.16 14.42
CA SER A 287 23.93 -7.51 14.96
C SER A 287 24.91 -6.34 14.80
N THR A 288 25.96 -6.33 15.62
CA THR A 288 27.08 -5.38 15.56
C THR A 288 28.38 -6.16 15.74
N ASP A 289 29.48 -5.67 15.16
CA ASP A 289 30.79 -6.29 15.35
C ASP A 289 31.50 -5.75 16.61
N ALA A 290 30.95 -4.69 17.22
CA ALA A 290 31.39 -4.12 18.49
C ALA A 290 31.48 -5.17 19.60
N VAL A 291 32.59 -5.16 20.33
CA VAL A 291 32.84 -6.00 21.50
C VAL A 291 33.06 -5.13 22.75
N GLU A 292 33.26 -5.78 23.90
CA GLU A 292 33.67 -5.07 25.13
C GLU A 292 34.95 -4.27 24.88
N GLU A 293 35.08 -3.13 25.57
CA GLU A 293 36.16 -2.14 25.45
C GLU A 293 36.17 -1.30 24.17
N ASP A 294 35.42 -1.66 23.12
CA ASP A 294 35.33 -0.87 21.89
C ASP A 294 34.71 0.51 22.12
N ILE A 295 35.13 1.48 21.30
CA ILE A 295 34.57 2.82 21.33
C ILE A 295 33.54 2.99 20.22
N VAL A 296 32.28 3.11 20.62
CA VAL A 296 31.15 3.27 19.69
C VAL A 296 30.56 4.67 19.77
N THR A 297 29.97 5.11 18.66
CA THR A 297 29.06 6.26 18.63
C THR A 297 27.66 5.78 18.30
N VAL A 298 26.74 5.97 19.23
CA VAL A 298 25.36 5.50 19.14
C VAL A 298 24.42 6.68 18.91
N TYR A 299 23.56 6.55 17.90
CA TYR A 299 22.48 7.48 17.60
C TYR A 299 21.16 6.75 17.79
N GLY A 300 20.24 7.35 18.52
CA GLY A 300 18.98 6.70 18.81
C GLY A 300 18.06 7.56 19.65
N THR A 301 17.00 6.93 20.14
CA THR A 301 15.93 7.61 20.87
C THR A 301 15.99 7.25 22.34
N MET A 302 15.99 8.25 23.21
CA MET A 302 15.92 8.04 24.65
C MET A 302 14.59 7.40 25.06
N MET A 303 14.68 6.45 25.97
CA MET A 303 13.57 5.70 26.53
C MET A 303 13.43 6.00 28.03
N GLU A 304 12.42 5.42 28.66
CA GLU A 304 12.32 5.36 30.13
C GLU A 304 13.57 4.70 30.72
N GLN A 305 13.92 5.07 31.95
CA GLN A 305 15.11 4.53 32.61
C GLN A 305 15.05 3.01 32.75
N LYS A 306 16.21 2.36 32.69
CA LYS A 306 16.35 0.93 32.90
C LYS A 306 16.73 0.66 34.35
N THR A 307 15.89 -0.10 35.05
CA THR A 307 16.24 -0.69 36.35
C THR A 307 16.52 -2.18 36.19
N TYR A 308 17.62 -2.66 36.77
CA TYR A 308 18.01 -4.07 36.74
C TYR A 308 18.81 -4.45 38.00
N THR A 309 18.90 -5.76 38.28
CA THR A 309 19.74 -6.29 39.36
C THR A 309 21.09 -6.70 38.78
N SER A 310 22.18 -6.16 39.31
CA SER A 310 23.54 -6.53 38.94
C SER A 310 23.90 -7.96 39.36
N GLN A 311 24.99 -8.50 38.81
CA GLN A 311 25.51 -9.82 39.22
C GLN A 311 25.86 -9.88 40.71
N ALA A 312 26.21 -8.75 41.32
CA ALA A 312 26.49 -8.63 42.75
C ALA A 312 25.23 -8.39 43.61
N GLY A 313 24.02 -8.44 43.04
CA GLY A 313 22.76 -8.32 43.76
C GLY A 313 22.26 -6.89 43.99
N TRP A 314 22.97 -5.87 43.51
CA TRP A 314 22.53 -4.47 43.64
C TRP A 314 21.48 -4.09 42.61
N THR A 315 20.46 -3.34 43.02
CA THR A 315 19.50 -2.69 42.10
C THR A 315 20.13 -1.42 41.53
N ILE A 316 20.29 -1.38 40.21
CA ILE A 316 20.88 -0.28 39.44
C ILE A 316 19.80 0.32 38.56
N THR A 317 19.73 1.66 38.51
CA THR A 317 18.86 2.40 37.58
C THR A 317 19.70 3.36 36.75
N ILE A 318 19.67 3.22 35.43
CA ILE A 318 20.46 4.03 34.49
C ILE A 318 19.60 4.53 33.31
N PRO A 319 20.02 5.62 32.64
CA PRO A 319 19.37 6.06 31.40
C PRO A 319 19.35 4.97 30.33
N GLN A 320 18.26 4.89 29.57
CA GLN A 320 18.09 3.92 28.48
C GLN A 320 17.86 4.64 27.15
N MET A 321 18.37 4.05 26.06
CA MET A 321 18.00 4.42 24.70
C MET A 321 17.80 3.19 23.81
N ASN A 322 17.09 3.38 22.71
CA ASN A 322 17.05 2.43 21.60
C ASN A 322 17.91 3.01 20.46
N ALA A 323 18.94 2.30 20.06
CA ALA A 323 19.81 2.66 18.94
C ALA A 323 19.12 2.42 17.60
N GLU A 324 19.27 3.40 16.71
CA GLU A 324 18.96 3.26 15.28
C GLU A 324 20.24 3.06 14.47
N ILE A 325 21.35 3.69 14.89
CA ILE A 325 22.64 3.63 14.22
C ILE A 325 23.75 3.48 15.25
N ILE A 326 24.64 2.52 15.03
CA ILE A 326 25.87 2.30 15.79
C ILE A 326 27.04 2.48 14.81
N GLU A 327 27.96 3.37 15.14
CA GLU A 327 29.22 3.56 14.41
C GLU A 327 30.37 3.07 15.28
N GLU A 328 31.09 2.07 14.77
CA GLU A 328 32.32 1.55 15.36
C GLU A 328 33.51 2.40 14.88
N LYS A 329 34.51 2.63 15.75
CA LYS A 329 35.71 3.40 15.42
C LYS A 329 36.97 2.69 15.89
#